data_AF-A0A6I1G2A2-F1
#
_entry.id   AF-A0A6I1G2A2-F1
#
_cell.length_a   1.000
_cell.length_b   1.000
_cell.length_c   1.000
_cell.angle_alpha   90.00
_cell.angle_beta   90.00
_cell.angle_gamma   90.00
#
_symmetry.space_group_name_H-M   'P 1'
#
loop_
_entity.id
_entity.type
_entity.pdbx_description
1 polymer ?
#
loop_
_entity_poly.entity_id
_entity_poly.type
_entity_poly.pdbx_seq_one_letter_code
_entity_poly.pdbx_strand_id
1 'polypeptide(L)'
;MSEKRMRYDREFREGAVRIVEETKKPIAQVARDLGVNEGTLGNWVQRARAEREGRGELSEADYEELKRLRAEVAELRMERDVLKRSVVLWVKEATK
;
A
#
# COMPACT_ATOMS: atom_id res chain seq x y z
N MET A 1 -9.44 -9.83 33.59
CA MET A 1 -7.98 -9.77 33.82
C MET A 1 -7.36 -9.05 32.64
N SER A 2 -6.80 -7.85 32.85
CA SER A 2 -6.21 -7.07 31.76
C SER A 2 -4.88 -7.73 31.35
N GLU A 3 -4.87 -8.44 30.23
CA GLU A 3 -3.65 -8.99 29.65
C GLU A 3 -2.73 -7.82 29.29
N LYS A 4 -1.55 -7.80 29.90
CA LYS A 4 -0.49 -6.83 29.61
C LYS A 4 -0.20 -6.88 28.10
N ARG A 5 -0.62 -5.85 27.35
CA ARG A 5 -0.40 -5.76 25.89
C ARG A 5 1.09 -5.92 25.60
N MET A 6 1.49 -7.12 25.17
CA MET A 6 2.83 -7.37 24.65
C MET A 6 3.00 -6.54 23.37
N ARG A 7 4.05 -5.70 23.35
CA ARG A 7 4.42 -4.93 22.17
C ARG A 7 5.38 -5.77 21.35
N TYR A 8 4.89 -6.30 20.24
CA TYR A 8 5.74 -6.90 19.22
C TYR A 8 6.32 -5.80 18.33
N ASP A 9 7.60 -5.89 17.99
CA ASP A 9 8.22 -5.01 17.01
C ASP A 9 7.62 -5.23 15.60
N ARG A 10 7.98 -4.36 14.66
CA ARG A 10 7.43 -4.40 13.30
C ARG A 10 7.96 -5.60 12.51
N GLU A 11 9.26 -5.88 12.61
CA GLU A 11 9.93 -6.93 11.83
C GLU A 11 9.40 -8.32 12.21
N PHE A 12 9.16 -8.56 13.50
CA PHE A 12 8.57 -9.77 14.03
C PHE A 12 7.16 -10.00 13.49
N ARG A 13 6.32 -8.94 13.46
CA ARG A 13 4.96 -9.03 12.91
C ARG A 13 4.98 -9.40 11.43
N GLU A 14 5.83 -8.72 10.65
CA GLU A 14 5.98 -8.99 9.21
C GLU A 14 6.51 -10.40 8.95
N GLY A 15 7.48 -10.85 9.73
CA GLY A 15 8.00 -12.22 9.68
C GLY A 15 6.94 -13.27 10.02
N ALA A 16 6.15 -13.05 11.07
CA ALA A 16 5.08 -13.96 11.47
C ALA A 16 3.99 -14.08 10.40
N VAL A 17 3.59 -12.95 9.79
CA VAL A 17 2.65 -12.96 8.65
C VAL A 17 3.24 -13.70 7.46
N ARG A 18 4.51 -13.47 7.13
CA ARG A 18 5.20 -14.14 6.02
C ARG A 18 5.21 -15.67 6.19
N ILE A 19 5.50 -16.16 7.39
CA ILE A 19 5.48 -17.60 7.69
C ILE A 19 4.10 -18.19 7.37
N VAL A 20 3.01 -17.56 7.81
CA VAL A 20 1.65 -18.03 7.51
C VAL A 20 1.39 -18.05 6.00
N GLU A 21 1.80 -16.99 5.29
CA GLU A 21 1.56 -16.86 3.86
C GLU A 21 2.36 -17.84 3.00
N GLU A 22 3.63 -18.08 3.33
CA GLU A 22 4.53 -18.95 2.57
C GLU A 22 4.28 -20.42 2.88
N THR A 23 4.13 -20.78 4.16
CA THR A 23 3.98 -22.18 4.57
C THR A 23 2.55 -22.71 4.44
N LYS A 24 1.56 -21.81 4.26
CA LYS A 24 0.12 -22.13 4.25
C LYS A 24 -0.37 -22.92 5.47
N LYS A 25 0.41 -22.94 6.56
CA LYS A 25 0.02 -23.57 7.82
C LYS A 25 -1.15 -22.82 8.47
N PRO A 26 -1.99 -23.50 9.26
CA PRO A 26 -3.04 -22.83 10.04
C PRO A 26 -2.46 -21.75 10.96
N ILE A 27 -3.16 -20.62 11.08
CA ILE A 27 -2.74 -19.49 11.94
C ILE A 27 -2.56 -19.96 13.38
N ALA A 28 -3.46 -20.81 13.90
CA ALA A 28 -3.36 -21.43 15.22
C ALA A 28 -2.06 -22.21 15.44
N GLN A 29 -1.53 -22.85 14.40
CA GLN A 29 -0.28 -23.60 14.49
C GLN A 29 0.91 -22.64 14.55
N VAL A 30 0.98 -21.69 13.62
CA VAL A 30 2.07 -20.70 13.59
C VAL A 30 2.08 -19.82 14.84
N ALA A 31 0.90 -19.44 15.35
CA ALA A 31 0.76 -18.69 16.59
C ALA A 31 1.36 -19.45 17.79
N ARG A 32 1.07 -20.76 17.92
CA ARG A 32 1.66 -21.60 18.96
C ARG A 32 3.16 -21.75 18.81
N ASP A 33 3.64 -21.99 17.59
CA ASP A 33 5.08 -22.14 17.30
C ASP A 33 5.87 -20.86 17.65
N LEU A 34 5.25 -19.68 17.48
CA LEU A 34 5.85 -18.37 17.77
C LEU A 34 5.55 -17.84 19.19
N GLY A 35 4.74 -18.55 19.99
CA GLY A 35 4.30 -18.08 21.31
C GLY A 35 3.42 -16.82 21.28
N VAL A 36 2.71 -16.59 20.17
CA VAL A 36 1.82 -15.43 19.96
C VAL A 36 0.37 -15.87 20.14
N ASN A 37 -0.48 -14.98 20.65
CA ASN A 37 -1.92 -15.22 20.69
C ASN A 37 -2.48 -15.37 19.26
N GLU A 38 -3.28 -16.43 19.02
CA GLU A 38 -3.83 -16.74 17.70
C GLU A 38 -4.65 -15.59 17.10
N GLY A 39 -5.51 -14.94 17.90
CA GLY A 39 -6.30 -13.81 17.43
C GLY A 39 -5.44 -12.60 17.05
N THR A 40 -4.31 -12.42 17.74
CA THR A 40 -3.35 -11.36 17.42
C THR A 40 -2.67 -11.61 16.08
N LEU A 41 -2.16 -12.82 15.85
CA LEU A 41 -1.56 -13.19 14.57
C LEU A 41 -2.60 -13.15 13.44
N GLY A 42 -3.82 -13.62 13.71
CA GLY A 42 -4.95 -13.54 12.79
C GLY A 42 -5.22 -12.11 12.33
N ASN A 43 -5.26 -11.15 13.26
CA ASN A 43 -5.45 -9.73 12.92
C ASN A 43 -4.33 -9.18 12.03
N TRP A 44 -3.07 -9.56 12.28
CA TRP A 44 -1.96 -9.12 11.43
C TRP A 44 -2.04 -9.68 10.02
N VAL A 45 -2.36 -10.96 9.86
CA VAL A 45 -2.52 -11.60 8.56
C VAL A 45 -3.69 -10.98 7.80
N GLN A 46 -4.82 -10.73 8.47
CA GLN A 46 -5.97 -10.08 7.82
C GLN A 46 -5.66 -8.65 7.39
N ARG A 47 -4.93 -7.88 8.21
CA ARG A 47 -4.53 -6.52 7.85
C ARG A 47 -3.56 -6.51 6.67
N ALA A 48 -2.56 -7.40 6.68
CA ALA A 48 -1.62 -7.51 5.57
C ALA A 48 -2.31 -7.91 4.25
N ARG A 49 -3.32 -8.78 4.31
CA ARG A 49 -4.15 -9.12 3.14
C ARG A 49 -4.97 -7.92 2.66
N ALA A 50 -5.59 -7.18 3.57
CA ALA A 50 -6.37 -6.00 3.24
C ALA A 50 -5.49 -4.90 2.61
N GLU A 51 -4.30 -4.65 3.14
CA GLU A 51 -3.31 -3.74 2.57
C GLU A 51 -2.92 -4.16 1.13
N ARG A 52 -2.68 -5.46 0.90
CA ARG A 52 -2.32 -5.99 -0.43
C ARG A 52 -3.47 -5.93 -1.44
N GLU A 53 -4.71 -6.07 -0.98
CA GLU A 53 -5.93 -5.94 -1.79
C GLU A 53 -6.37 -4.47 -2.00
N GLY A 54 -5.65 -3.50 -1.42
CA GLY A 54 -6.05 -2.08 -1.44
C GLY A 54 -7.35 -1.81 -0.67
N ARG A 55 -7.73 -2.71 0.24
CA ARG A 55 -8.90 -2.61 1.13
C ARG A 55 -8.55 -2.11 2.53
N GLY A 56 -7.28 -1.77 2.77
CA GLY A 56 -6.84 -1.13 4.00
C GLY A 56 -7.41 0.29 4.13
N GLU A 57 -7.57 0.75 5.37
CA GLU A 57 -7.88 2.16 5.64
C GLU A 57 -6.71 3.02 5.17
N LEU A 58 -6.98 3.97 4.26
CA LEU A 58 -6.00 4.96 3.83
C LEU A 58 -5.66 5.86 5.02
N SER A 59 -4.36 6.04 5.28
CA SER A 59 -3.91 7.00 6.27
C SER A 59 -4.05 8.43 5.75
N GLU A 60 -4.04 9.41 6.66
CA GLU A 60 -4.03 10.83 6.30
C GLU A 60 -2.85 11.19 5.37
N ALA A 61 -1.70 10.55 5.58
CA ALA A 61 -0.52 10.73 4.73
C ALA A 61 -0.77 10.20 3.31
N ASP A 62 -1.50 9.09 3.17
CA ASP A 62 -1.87 8.54 1.87
C ASP A 62 -2.82 9.48 1.11
N TYR A 63 -3.73 10.15 1.82
CA TYR A 63 -4.63 11.15 1.23
C TYR A 63 -3.90 12.40 0.73
N GLU A 64 -2.97 12.93 1.52
CA GLU A 64 -2.17 14.10 1.10
C GLU A 64 -1.26 13.76 -0.08
N GLU A 65 -0.65 12.57 -0.10
CA GLU A 65 0.12 12.10 -1.24
C GLU A 65 -0.76 11.94 -2.49
N LEU A 66 -1.96 11.37 -2.34
CA LEU A 66 -2.92 11.23 -3.45
C LEU A 66 -3.32 12.60 -4.01
N LYS A 67 -3.52 13.59 -3.15
CA LYS A 67 -3.84 14.97 -3.55
C LYS A 67 -2.69 15.62 -4.31
N ARG A 68 -1.45 15.46 -3.82
CA ARG A 68 -0.24 15.94 -4.51
C ARG A 68 -0.11 15.33 -5.90
N LEU A 69 -0.21 14.00 -5.99
CA LEU A 69 -0.10 13.27 -7.26
C LEU A 69 -1.20 13.69 -8.25
N ARG A 70 -2.43 13.95 -7.78
CA ARG A 70 -3.50 14.45 -8.64
C ARG A 70 -3.21 15.84 -9.20
N ALA A 71 -2.60 16.72 -8.40
CA ALA A 71 -2.19 18.04 -8.86
C ALA A 71 -1.08 17.95 -9.91
N GLU A 72 -0.05 17.14 -9.67
CA GLU A 72 1.06 16.90 -10.60
C GLU A 72 0.56 16.30 -11.92
N VAL A 73 -0.35 15.32 -11.88
CA VAL A 73 -0.94 14.74 -13.09
C VAL A 73 -1.74 15.78 -13.88
N ALA A 74 -2.44 16.71 -13.21
CA ALA A 74 -3.15 17.78 -13.88
C ALA A 74 -2.19 18.75 -14.60
N GLU A 75 -1.10 19.12 -13.93
CA GLU A 75 -0.03 19.96 -14.49
C GLU A 75 0.63 19.30 -15.70
N LEU A 76 1.10 18.06 -15.55
CA LEU A 76 1.72 17.30 -16.63
C LEU A 76 0.78 17.13 -17.84
N ARG A 77 -0.52 16.95 -17.61
CA ARG A 77 -1.51 16.88 -18.70
C ARG A 77 -1.61 18.21 -19.44
N MET A 78 -1.62 19.33 -18.72
CA MET A 78 -1.66 20.66 -19.30
C MET A 78 -0.41 20.95 -20.14
N GLU A 79 0.78 20.66 -19.60
CA GLU A 79 2.05 20.80 -20.32
C GLU A 79 2.08 19.96 -21.60
N ARG A 80 1.69 18.69 -21.49
CA ARG A 80 1.58 17.77 -22.63
C ARG A 80 0.64 18.32 -23.70
N ASP A 81 -0.49 18.92 -23.30
CA ASP A 81 -1.44 19.51 -24.24
C ASP A 81 -0.90 20.77 -24.92
N VAL A 82 -0.15 21.61 -24.19
CA VAL A 82 0.55 22.76 -24.78
C VAL A 82 1.56 22.27 -25.81
N LEU A 83 2.41 21.31 -25.45
CA LEU A 83 3.42 20.75 -26.37
C LEU A 83 2.78 20.17 -27.63
N LYS A 84 1.69 19.39 -27.49
CA LYS A 84 0.96 18.86 -28.65
C LYS A 84 0.45 19.97 -29.58
N ARG A 85 -0.12 21.04 -29.03
CA ARG A 85 -0.61 22.18 -29.83
C ARG A 85 0.55 22.90 -30.54
N SER A 86 1.66 23.13 -29.84
CA SER A 86 2.86 23.75 -30.42
C SER A 86 3.43 22.92 -31.57
N VAL A 87 3.54 21.60 -31.40
CA VAL A 87 4.01 20.69 -32.46
C VAL A 87 3.09 20.75 -33.68
N VAL A 88 1.77 20.75 -33.48
CA VAL A 88 0.81 20.86 -34.60
C VAL A 88 1.00 22.17 -35.37
N LEU A 89 1.20 23.29 -34.67
CA LEU A 89 1.45 24.58 -35.32
C LEU A 89 2.78 24.59 -36.09
N TRP A 90 3.83 24.06 -35.49
CA TRP A 90 5.15 23.96 -36.12
C TRP A 90 5.11 23.10 -37.39
N VAL A 91 4.46 21.93 -37.35
CA VAL A 91 4.32 21.07 -38.54
C VAL A 91 3.56 21.81 -39.65
N LYS A 92 2.47 22.49 -39.33
CA LYS A 92 1.69 23.25 -40.32
C LYS A 92 2.53 24.33 -41.01
N GLU A 93 3.36 25.04 -40.26
CA GLU A 93 4.24 26.08 -40.82
C GLU A 93 5.35 25.47 -41.68
N ALA A 94 5.93 24.33 -41.27
CA ALA A 94 6.98 23.64 -42.02
C ALA A 94 6.50 22.97 -43.33
N THR A 95 5.21 22.66 -43.44
CA THR A 95 4.61 22.05 -44.64
C THR A 95 3.99 23.07 -45.61
N LYS A 96 4.17 24.36 -45.35
CA LYS A 96 3.66 25.47 -46.16
C LYS A 96 4.72 25.93 -47.15
#